data_AF-U7Q956-F1
#
_entry.id   AF-U7Q956-F1
#
_cell.length_a   1.000
_cell.length_b   1.000
_cell.length_c   1.000
_cell.angle_alpha   90.00
_cell.angle_beta   90.00
_cell.angle_gamma   90.00
#
_symmetry.space_group_name_H-M   'P 1'
#
loop_
_entity.id
_entity.type
_entity.pdbx_description
1 polymer ?
#
loop_
_entity_poly.entity_id
_entity_poly.type
_entity_poly.pdbx_seq_one_letter_code
_entity_poly.pdbx_strand_id
1 'polypeptide(L)' 'CSSDLDTLFGDIDSDQVFGGDGLDLVFGNQSEDTLDGGNDNDTLFGGQGNDSIAGSLGDD' A
#
# COMPACT_ATOMS: atom_id res chain seq x y z
N CYS A 1 3.57 16.11 -13.17
CA CYS A 1 3.17 15.18 -14.25
C CYS A 1 4.15 14.03 -14.17
N SER A 2 3.87 12.93 -13.50
CA SER A 2 2.58 12.37 -13.08
C SER A 2 2.29 12.63 -11.60
N SER A 3 1.02 12.86 -11.28
CA SER A 3 0.53 12.63 -9.92
C SER A 3 -0.25 11.34 -10.06
N ASP A 4 0.47 10.22 -10.13
CA ASP A 4 -0.13 8.91 -10.10
C ASP A 4 -0.54 8.73 -8.64
N LEU A 5 -1.84 8.88 -8.42
CA LEU A 5 -2.48 8.61 -7.14
C LEU A 5 -3.34 7.41 -7.42
N ASP A 6 -2.80 6.24 -7.19
CA ASP A 6 -3.53 5.00 -7.37
C ASP A 6 -4.19 4.61 -6.05
N THR A 7 -5.41 4.08 -6.15
CA THR A 7 -6.09 3.49 -5.00
C THR A 7 -6.17 1.99 -5.19
N LEU A 8 -5.45 1.24 -4.36
CA LEU A 8 -5.35 -0.20 -4.43
C LEU A 8 -6.06 -0.84 -3.22
N PHE A 9 -6.75 -1.96 -3.46
CA PHE A 9 -7.45 -2.73 -2.44
C PHE A 9 -7.06 -4.20 -2.58
N GLY A 10 -6.40 -4.75 -1.56
CA GLY A 10 -6.33 -6.19 -1.28
C GLY A 10 -7.70 -6.66 -0.79
N ASP A 11 -8.14 -7.82 -1.25
CA ASP A 11 -9.46 -8.37 -0.96
C ASP A 11 -9.46 -9.04 0.43
N ILE A 12 -10.00 -10.25 0.58
CA ILE A 12 -10.01 -10.98 1.86
C ILE A 12 -8.87 -12.01 1.97
N ASP A 13 -8.10 -12.13 0.90
CA ASP A 13 -7.05 -13.10 0.74
C ASP A 13 -5.70 -12.38 0.88
N SER A 14 -4.66 -13.13 1.24
CA SER A 14 -3.32 -12.56 1.36
C SER A 14 -2.81 -12.03 0.02
N ASP A 15 -2.72 -10.72 -0.09
CA ASP A 15 -2.38 -10.02 -1.32
C ASP A 15 -0.97 -9.42 -1.29
N GLN A 16 -0.40 -9.24 -2.48
CA GLN A 16 0.83 -8.46 -2.68
C GLN A 16 0.49 -7.25 -3.52
N VAL A 17 0.57 -6.07 -2.91
CA VAL A 17 0.18 -4.81 -3.52
C VAL A 17 1.38 -3.89 -3.62
N PHE A 18 1.58 -3.29 -4.80
CA PHE A 18 2.67 -2.34 -5.08
C PHE A 18 2.07 -1.05 -5.62
N GLY A 19 2.28 0.07 -4.93
CA GLY A 19 1.85 1.41 -5.34
C GLY A 19 2.66 1.90 -6.55
N GLY A 20 3.97 2.07 -6.36
CA GLY A 20 4.88 2.41 -7.45
C GLY A 20 5.53 3.76 -7.24
N ASP A 21 5.58 4.59 -8.28
CA ASP A 21 6.00 5.98 -8.14
C ASP A 21 4.72 6.82 -8.09
N GLY A 22 4.55 7.66 -7.08
CA GLY A 22 3.29 8.41 -6.92
C GLY A 22 2.85 8.51 -5.48
N LEU A 23 1.78 9.26 -5.23
CA LEU A 23 1.18 9.28 -3.89
C LEU A 23 0.10 8.21 -3.86
N ASP A 24 0.38 7.01 -3.38
CA ASP A 24 -0.58 5.91 -3.48
C ASP A 24 -1.40 5.71 -2.21
N LEU A 25 -2.61 5.16 -2.38
CA LEU A 25 -3.50 4.80 -1.29
C LEU A 25 -3.82 3.30 -1.37
N VAL A 26 -3.29 2.52 -0.43
CA VAL A 26 -3.41 1.06 -0.45
C VAL A 26 -4.16 0.54 0.76
N PHE A 27 -5.07 -0.40 0.59
CA PHE A 27 -5.81 -1.08 1.65
C PHE A 27 -5.69 -2.59 1.54
N GLY A 28 -5.06 -3.29 2.50
CA GLY A 28 -4.96 -4.77 2.53
C GLY A 28 -6.24 -5.49 2.94
N ASN A 29 -7.10 -4.82 3.71
CA ASN A 29 -8.36 -5.35 4.24
C ASN A 29 -8.22 -6.51 5.24
N GLN A 30 -8.21 -7.78 4.81
CA GLN A 30 -8.23 -8.95 5.69
C GLN A 30 -7.22 -9.98 5.22
N SER A 31 -6.65 -10.73 6.18
CA SER A 31 -5.58 -11.72 5.99
C SER A 31 -4.19 -11.09 6.12
N GLU A 32 -3.13 -11.88 5.92
CA GLU A 32 -1.75 -11.39 5.98
C GLU A 32 -1.37 -10.79 4.62
N ASP A 33 -1.35 -9.46 4.53
CA ASP A 33 -1.06 -8.75 3.28
C ASP A 33 0.37 -8.21 3.22
N THR A 34 0.92 -8.09 2.02
CA THR A 34 2.19 -7.40 1.79
C THR A 34 1.94 -6.18 0.92
N LEU A 35 2.08 -4.99 1.53
CA LEU A 35 1.84 -3.71 0.86
C LEU A 35 3.16 -2.96 0.71
N ASP A 36 3.53 -2.58 -0.52
CA ASP A 36 4.67 -1.73 -0.81
C ASP A 36 4.18 -0.44 -1.46
N GLY A 37 4.44 0.70 -0.82
CA GLY A 37 4.07 2.02 -1.36
C GLY A 37 4.94 2.41 -2.54
N GLY A 38 6.18 1.94 -2.59
CA GLY A 38 7.17 2.44 -3.53
C GLY A 38 7.73 3.79 -3.06
N ASN A 39 7.95 4.71 -4.01
CA ASN A 39 8.58 6.00 -3.74
C ASN A 39 7.52 7.10 -3.64
N ASP A 40 7.79 8.09 -2.77
CA ASP A 40 6.91 9.23 -2.40
C ASP A 40 6.04 8.95 -1.15
N ASN A 41 5.19 9.90 -0.77
CA ASN A 41 4.42 9.84 0.48
C ASN A 41 3.13 9.01 0.31
N ASP A 42 3.26 7.70 0.43
CA ASP A 42 2.13 6.77 0.32
C ASP A 42 1.32 6.63 1.60
N THR A 43 0.05 6.30 1.45
CA THR A 43 -0.85 5.95 2.54
C THR A 43 -1.24 4.49 2.45
N LEU A 44 -0.67 3.66 3.33
CA LEU A 44 -0.86 2.20 3.32
C LEU A 44 -1.64 1.76 4.57
N PHE A 45 -2.73 1.03 4.38
CA PHE A 45 -3.58 0.47 5.43
C PHE A 45 -3.60 -1.05 5.34
N GLY A 46 -2.90 -1.75 6.24
CA GLY A 46 -2.87 -3.22 6.28
C GLY A 46 -4.25 -3.84 6.51
N GLY A 47 -5.03 -3.27 7.43
CA GLY A 47 -6.33 -3.83 7.78
C GLY A 47 -6.22 -4.82 8.93
N GLN A 48 -6.82 -6.00 8.78
CA GLN A 48 -6.99 -7.00 9.83
C GLN A 48 -6.22 -8.28 9.47
N GLY A 49 -5.06 -8.45 10.10
CA GLY A 49 -4.19 -9.59 9.89
C GLY A 49 -2.77 -9.26 10.37
N ASN A 50 -1.80 -10.11 10.03
CA ASN A 50 -0.39 -9.77 10.20
C ASN A 50 0.13 -9.19 8.89
N ASP A 51 0.02 -7.88 8.74
CA ASP A 51 0.35 -7.20 7.49
C ASP A 51 1.82 -6.76 7.48
N SER A 52 2.48 -6.93 6.33
CA SER A 52 3.83 -6.46 6.07
C SER A 52 3.76 -5.24 5.17
N ILE A 53 3.88 -4.05 5.75
CA ILE A 53 3.76 -2.78 5.05
C ILE A 53 5.14 -2.14 4.91
N ALA A 54 5.54 -1.84 3.68
CA ALA A 54 6.76 -1.14 3.32
C ALA A 54 6.41 0.15 2.54
N GLY A 55 6.24 1.27 3.24
CA GLY A 55 6.25 2.59 2.59
C GLY A 55 7.68 3.12 2.60
N SER A 56 8.29 3.33 1.43
CA SER A 56 9.66 3.88 1.42
C SER A 56 9.62 5.40 1.55
N LEU A 57 10.29 5.91 2.58
CA LEU A 57 10.88 7.26 2.69
C LEU A 57 10.10 8.40 2.00
N GLY A 58 8.85 8.58 2.40
CA GLY A 58 8.16 9.85 2.39
C GLY A 58 7.79 10.16 3.84
N ASP A 59 8.19 11.32 4.35
CA ASP A 59 8.10 11.68 5.79
C ASP A 59 6.78 11.21 6.44
N ASP A 60 6.95 10.49 7.54
CA ASP A 60 6.00 9.99 8.53
C ASP A 60 4.79 10.90 8.84
#